data_AF-A0A7J7TXY4-F1
#
_entry.id   AF-A0A7J7TXY4-F1
#
_cell.length_a   1.000
_cell.length_b   1.000
_cell.length_c   1.000
_cell.angle_alpha   90.00
_cell.angle_beta   90.00
_cell.angle_gamma   90.00
#
_symmetry.space_group_name_H-M   'P 1'
#
loop_
_entity.id
_entity.type
_entity.pdbx_description
1 polymer ?
#
loop_
_entity_poly.entity_id
_entity_poly.type
_entity_poly.pdbx_seq_one_letter_code
_entity_poly.pdbx_strand_id
1 'polypeptide(L)'
;MAASPESLFPSGGDLDSSQLQMEPDEVDTLREGEDPADRMHPFLAIYDLQPLKMHPLVFAPGVPVTAHVVGTERYTSGSKVGTCTLYSVRLTHGDFTWTTKKKFRHFQELHRDLLRHKVLMSLLPLAR
;
A
#
# COMPACT_ATOMS: atom_id res chain seq x y z
N MET A 1 43.82 17.98 -2.31
CA MET A 1 42.86 18.03 -1.20
C MET A 1 41.52 17.54 -1.74
N ALA A 2 41.13 16.32 -1.39
CA ALA A 2 39.89 15.71 -1.85
C ALA A 2 38.78 15.98 -0.82
N ALA A 3 37.65 16.53 -1.26
CA ALA A 3 36.46 16.66 -0.43
C ALA A 3 35.53 15.48 -0.75
N SER A 4 35.31 14.62 0.24
CA SER A 4 34.27 13.58 0.18
C SER A 4 32.89 14.24 0.28
N PRO A 5 31.89 13.83 -0.52
CA PRO A 5 30.53 14.28 -0.32
C PRO A 5 29.95 13.57 0.90
N GLU A 6 29.57 14.36 1.92
CA GLU A 6 28.86 13.86 3.09
C GLU A 6 27.49 13.29 2.66
N SER A 7 27.25 12.03 3.03
CA SER A 7 25.99 11.36 2.78
C SER A 7 24.88 11.99 3.62
N LEU A 8 23.93 12.65 2.98
CA LEU A 8 22.75 13.30 3.60
C LEU A 8 21.68 12.32 4.09
N PHE A 9 21.94 11.01 4.08
CA PHE A 9 20.99 10.02 4.55
C PHE A 9 21.53 9.35 5.81
N PRO A 10 20.85 9.49 6.97
CA PRO A 10 21.24 8.77 8.15
C PRO A 10 21.11 7.27 7.88
N SER A 11 22.23 6.58 8.08
CA SER A 11 22.32 5.13 8.16
C SER A 11 21.39 4.63 9.27
N GLY A 12 20.60 3.59 8.96
CA GLY A 12 19.92 2.77 9.96
C GLY A 12 18.84 3.49 10.78
N GLY A 13 17.67 3.69 10.18
CA GLY A 13 16.45 4.05 10.92
C GLY A 13 15.57 2.83 11.14
N ASP A 14 15.40 2.44 12.39
CA ASP A 14 14.26 1.66 12.86
C ASP A 14 12.98 2.24 12.25
N LEU A 15 12.15 1.41 11.63
CA LEU A 15 10.92 1.88 10.99
C LEU A 15 9.91 2.16 12.10
N ASP A 16 9.93 3.40 12.60
CA ASP A 16 9.02 3.87 13.61
C ASP A 16 7.58 3.78 13.10
N SER A 17 6.79 2.94 13.75
CA SER A 17 5.37 2.71 13.42
C SER A 17 4.51 3.96 13.69
N SER A 18 5.05 4.96 14.41
CA SER A 18 4.44 6.28 14.56
C SER A 18 4.35 7.05 13.23
N GLN A 19 5.21 6.77 12.24
CA GLN A 19 5.12 7.40 10.92
C GLN A 19 3.95 6.89 10.07
N LEU A 20 3.23 5.87 10.54
CA LEU A 20 1.95 5.39 9.99
C LEU A 20 0.75 5.79 10.87
N GLN A 21 0.95 6.69 11.84
CA GLN A 21 -0.16 7.43 12.45
C GLN A 21 -0.60 8.49 11.45
N MET A 22 -1.82 8.30 10.97
CA MET A 22 -2.58 9.36 10.34
C MET A 22 -3.27 10.09 11.48
N GLU A 23 -2.90 11.35 11.68
CA GLU A 23 -3.49 12.17 12.74
C GLU A 23 -4.98 12.41 12.42
N PRO A 24 -5.87 12.50 13.43
CA PRO A 24 -7.30 12.64 13.21
C PRO A 24 -7.69 13.85 12.35
N ASP A 25 -6.89 14.94 12.39
CA ASP A 25 -7.06 16.12 11.53
C ASP A 25 -6.74 15.84 10.05
N GLU A 26 -5.86 14.90 9.73
CA GLU A 26 -5.56 14.53 8.33
C GLU A 26 -6.69 13.71 7.69
N VAL A 27 -7.57 13.11 8.50
CA VAL A 27 -8.81 12.46 8.04
C VAL A 27 -9.91 13.50 7.78
N ASP A 28 -9.92 14.59 8.56
CA ASP A 28 -10.89 15.68 8.41
C ASP A 28 -10.55 16.61 7.23
N THR A 29 -9.28 16.71 6.83
CA THR A 29 -8.86 17.49 5.65
C THR A 29 -9.29 16.87 4.30
N LEU A 30 -9.73 15.60 4.27
CA LEU A 30 -10.46 15.05 3.12
C LEU A 30 -11.95 15.45 3.11
N ARG A 31 -12.47 15.91 4.24
CA ARG A 31 -13.83 16.44 4.44
C ARG A 31 -13.86 17.97 4.32
N GLU A 32 -12.73 18.63 4.53
CA GLU A 32 -12.55 20.08 4.47
C GLU A 32 -12.27 20.53 3.03
N GLY A 33 -13.35 20.57 2.24
CA GLY A 33 -13.32 20.99 0.84
C GLY A 33 -14.60 20.63 0.09
N GLU A 34 -15.40 19.73 0.66
CA GLU A 34 -16.71 19.37 0.14
C GLU A 34 -17.78 20.35 0.65
N ASP A 35 -18.59 20.85 -0.28
CA ASP A 35 -19.80 21.64 -0.02
C ASP A 35 -20.62 20.96 1.09
N PRO A 36 -21.15 21.66 2.10
CA PRO A 36 -22.04 21.06 3.10
C PRO A 36 -23.21 20.24 2.52
N ALA A 37 -23.55 20.40 1.24
CA ALA A 37 -24.49 19.55 0.50
C ALA A 37 -23.95 18.13 0.14
N ASP A 38 -22.63 17.96 0.03
CA ASP A 38 -21.96 16.68 -0.28
C ASP A 38 -21.82 15.77 0.95
N ARG A 39 -22.05 16.29 2.16
CA ARG A 39 -22.08 15.49 3.40
C ARG A 39 -23.19 14.43 3.44
N MET A 40 -24.13 14.48 2.51
CA MET A 40 -25.31 13.59 2.46
C MET A 40 -25.36 12.72 1.20
N HIS A 41 -24.23 12.45 0.56
CA HIS A 41 -24.22 11.47 -0.51
C HIS A 41 -24.65 10.09 0.03
N PRO A 42 -25.73 9.50 -0.48
CA PRO A 42 -26.25 8.22 0.01
C PRO A 42 -25.20 7.10 -0.02
N PHE A 43 -24.21 7.20 -0.91
CA PHE A 43 -23.12 6.23 -1.01
C PHE A 43 -22.18 6.25 0.22
N LEU A 44 -21.97 7.40 0.88
CA LEU A 44 -21.20 7.48 2.13
C LEU A 44 -22.02 6.98 3.33
N ALA A 45 -23.33 7.17 3.31
CA ALA A 45 -24.22 6.68 4.36
C ALA A 45 -24.35 5.14 4.38
N ILE A 46 -24.11 4.47 3.25
CA ILE A 46 -24.20 3.01 3.13
C ILE A 46 -22.93 2.32 3.66
N TYR A 47 -21.78 2.99 3.65
CA TYR A 47 -20.51 2.41 4.08
C TYR A 47 -19.91 3.23 5.22
N ASP A 48 -20.15 2.79 6.46
CA ASP A 48 -19.38 3.25 7.62
C ASP A 48 -17.93 2.76 7.46
N LEU A 49 -17.07 3.61 6.90
CA LEU A 49 -15.68 3.29 6.59
C LEU A 49 -14.85 3.28 7.88
N GLN A 50 -14.80 2.14 8.54
CA GLN A 50 -13.94 1.97 9.71
C GLN A 50 -12.46 1.85 9.30
N PRO A 51 -11.51 2.41 10.08
CA PRO A 51 -10.08 2.27 9.83
C PRO A 51 -9.67 0.80 9.76
N LEU A 52 -8.81 0.44 8.80
CA LEU A 52 -8.36 -0.94 8.58
C LEU A 52 -7.78 -1.63 9.84
N LYS A 53 -7.22 -0.85 10.77
CA LYS A 53 -6.70 -1.32 12.06
C LYS A 53 -7.79 -1.88 13.00
N MET A 54 -9.06 -1.54 12.78
CA MET A 54 -10.21 -2.02 13.55
C MET A 54 -10.73 -3.38 13.10
N HIS A 55 -10.28 -3.89 11.94
CA HIS A 55 -10.67 -5.20 11.43
C HIS A 55 -9.55 -6.23 11.64
N PRO A 56 -9.66 -7.12 12.65
CA PRO A 56 -8.67 -8.18 12.86
C PRO A 56 -8.69 -9.24 11.75
N LEU A 57 -9.69 -9.24 10.86
CA LEU A 57 -9.89 -10.28 9.85
C LEU A 57 -10.24 -9.70 8.48
N VAL A 58 -9.27 -9.03 7.85
CA VAL A 58 -9.38 -8.57 6.45
C VAL A 58 -9.33 -9.75 5.46
N PHE A 59 -8.74 -10.88 5.88
CA PHE A 59 -8.61 -12.09 5.07
C PHE A 59 -9.38 -13.25 5.72
N ALA A 60 -10.23 -13.91 4.93
CA ALA A 60 -10.85 -15.19 5.30
C ALA A 60 -9.78 -16.25 5.64
N PRO A 61 -9.84 -16.86 6.84
CA PRO A 61 -8.90 -17.90 7.28
C PRO A 61 -8.87 -19.10 6.32
N GLY A 62 -7.67 -19.62 6.04
CA GLY A 62 -7.50 -20.81 5.20
C GLY A 62 -7.75 -20.59 3.70
N VAL A 63 -8.19 -19.39 3.29
CA VAL A 63 -8.41 -19.04 1.89
C VAL A 63 -7.17 -18.34 1.34
N PRO A 64 -6.51 -18.87 0.30
CA PRO A 64 -5.30 -18.27 -0.24
C PRO A 64 -5.60 -16.97 -1.00
N VAL A 65 -4.64 -16.04 -0.97
CA VAL A 65 -4.60 -14.90 -1.88
C VAL A 65 -3.77 -15.30 -3.09
N THR A 66 -4.35 -15.25 -4.29
CA THR A 66 -3.64 -15.53 -5.55
C THR A 66 -3.58 -14.28 -6.41
N ALA A 67 -2.46 -14.12 -7.13
CA ALA A 67 -2.19 -12.96 -7.97
C ALA A 67 -1.73 -13.42 -9.36
N HIS A 68 -2.36 -12.88 -10.41
CA HIS A 68 -2.03 -13.17 -11.81
C HIS A 68 -1.82 -11.87 -12.58
N VAL A 69 -0.72 -11.77 -13.32
CA VAL A 69 -0.54 -10.68 -14.29
C VAL A 69 -1.39 -11.01 -15.51
N VAL A 70 -2.40 -10.18 -15.77
CA VAL A 70 -3.37 -10.36 -16.86
C VAL A 70 -3.17 -9.40 -18.02
N GLY A 71 -2.29 -8.41 -17.87
CA GLY A 71 -1.96 -7.47 -18.93
C GLY A 71 -0.74 -6.63 -18.63
N THR A 72 -0.18 -6.04 -19.68
CA THR A 72 0.98 -5.16 -19.60
C THR A 72 0.78 -3.98 -20.55
N GLU A 73 0.94 -2.77 -20.02
CA GLU A 73 0.76 -1.52 -20.76
C GLU A 73 2.02 -0.66 -20.63
N ARG A 74 2.44 -0.05 -21.74
CA ARG A 74 3.55 0.91 -21.74
C ARG A 74 2.98 2.31 -21.82
N TYR A 75 3.20 3.08 -20.76
CA TYR A 75 2.89 4.50 -20.72
C TYR A 75 4.09 5.27 -21.21
N THR A 76 3.99 5.78 -22.43
CA THR A 76 4.90 6.77 -22.97
C THR A 76 4.26 8.13 -22.73
N SER A 77 4.67 8.83 -21.67
CA SER A 77 4.29 10.24 -21.54
C SER A 77 4.98 10.98 -22.69
N GLY A 78 4.27 11.79 -23.47
CA GLY A 78 4.84 12.58 -24.59
C GLY A 78 5.86 13.64 -24.16
N SER A 79 6.23 13.67 -22.89
CA SER A 79 7.30 14.47 -22.29
C SER A 79 8.62 13.67 -22.32
N LYS A 80 9.76 14.34 -22.21
CA LYS A 80 11.12 13.74 -22.07
C LYS A 80 11.30 12.86 -20.80
N VAL A 81 10.22 12.55 -20.11
CA VAL A 81 10.15 11.73 -18.90
C VAL A 81 9.95 10.27 -19.32
N GLY A 82 10.80 9.39 -18.77
CA GLY A 82 10.96 8.01 -19.23
C GLY A 82 9.67 7.20 -19.31
N THR A 83 9.62 6.31 -20.30
CA THR A 83 8.54 5.34 -20.48
C THR A 83 8.39 4.46 -19.25
N CYS A 84 7.16 4.22 -18.78
CA CYS A 84 6.89 3.34 -17.66
C CYS A 84 6.03 2.14 -18.08
N THR A 85 6.37 0.95 -17.59
CA THR A 85 5.56 -0.26 -17.79
C THR A 85 4.65 -0.49 -16.59
N LEU A 86 3.35 -0.57 -16.82
CA LEU A 86 2.35 -0.99 -15.84
C LEU A 86 1.88 -2.40 -16.13
N TYR A 87 1.72 -3.18 -15.08
CA TYR A 87 1.18 -4.53 -15.11
C TYR A 87 -0.22 -4.50 -14.51
N SER A 88 -1.21 -4.98 -15.27
CA SER A 88 -2.54 -5.26 -14.75
C SER A 88 -2.49 -6.59 -14.03
N VAL A 89 -2.74 -6.57 -12.72
CA VAL A 89 -2.71 -7.73 -11.83
C VAL A 89 -4.13 -8.01 -11.37
N ARG A 90 -4.58 -9.25 -11.57
CA ARG A 90 -5.78 -9.80 -10.97
C ARG A 90 -5.43 -10.44 -9.65
N LEU A 91 -6.06 -9.98 -8.58
CA LEU A 91 -5.97 -10.54 -7.23
C LEU A 91 -7.26 -11.27 -6.94
N THR A 92 -7.17 -12.48 -6.38
CA THR A 92 -8.35 -13.27 -5.99
C THR A 92 -8.19 -13.79 -4.58
N HIS A 93 -9.26 -13.73 -3.81
CA HIS A 93 -9.32 -14.22 -2.45
C HIS A 93 -10.75 -14.70 -2.17
N GLY A 94 -10.95 -16.02 -2.10
CA GLY A 94 -12.29 -16.61 -2.04
C GLY A 94 -13.11 -16.23 -3.27
N ASP A 95 -14.33 -15.75 -3.05
CA ASP A 95 -15.23 -15.30 -4.13
C ASP A 95 -14.91 -13.87 -4.61
N PHE A 96 -13.95 -13.21 -3.97
CA PHE A 96 -13.59 -11.83 -4.31
C PHE A 96 -12.47 -11.78 -5.35
N THR A 97 -12.66 -10.94 -6.36
CA THR A 97 -11.67 -10.69 -7.42
C THR A 97 -11.51 -9.20 -7.64
N TRP A 98 -10.27 -8.72 -7.64
CA TRP A 98 -9.91 -7.33 -7.91
C TRP A 98 -8.90 -7.25 -9.05
N THR A 99 -8.91 -6.14 -9.79
CA THR A 99 -7.87 -5.84 -10.79
C THR A 99 -7.21 -4.51 -10.45
N THR A 100 -5.88 -4.48 -10.41
CA THR A 100 -5.10 -3.28 -10.10
C THR A 100 -3.93 -3.13 -11.07
N LYS A 101 -3.48 -1.90 -11.33
CA LYS A 101 -2.30 -1.62 -12.16
C LYS A 101 -1.10 -1.27 -11.28
N LYS A 102 0.03 -1.94 -11.48
CA LYS A 102 1.25 -1.73 -10.68
C LYS A 102 2.50 -1.64 -11.57
N LYS A 103 3.43 -0.74 -11.21
CA LYS A 103 4.79 -0.68 -11.77
C LYS A 103 5.62 -1.84 -11.23
N PHE A 104 6.66 -2.23 -11.95
CA PHE A 104 7.62 -3.25 -11.48
C PHE A 104 8.19 -2.95 -10.09
N ARG A 105 8.52 -1.68 -9.82
CA ARG A 105 9.04 -1.23 -8.51
C ARG A 105 8.15 -1.66 -7.33
N HIS A 106 6.83 -1.65 -7.50
CA HIS A 106 5.90 -2.05 -6.43
C HIS A 106 6.00 -3.54 -6.10
N PHE A 107 6.29 -4.40 -7.08
CA PHE A 107 6.52 -5.82 -6.83
C PHE A 107 7.83 -6.06 -6.09
N GLN A 108 8.87 -5.27 -6.41
CA GLN A 108 10.15 -5.34 -5.71
C GLN A 108 10.01 -4.92 -4.24
N GLU A 109 9.26 -3.85 -3.99
CA GLU A 109 8.94 -3.39 -2.64
C GLU A 109 8.14 -4.46 -1.87
N LEU A 110 7.08 -4.98 -2.47
CA LEU A 110 6.29 -6.07 -1.88
C LEU A 110 7.14 -7.30 -1.56
N HIS A 111 8.01 -7.73 -2.48
CA HIS A 111 8.89 -8.88 -2.26
C HIS A 111 9.80 -8.68 -1.05
N ARG A 112 10.42 -7.50 -0.95
CA ARG A 112 11.29 -7.14 0.18
C ARG A 112 10.52 -7.12 1.50
N ASP A 113 9.30 -6.59 1.50
CA ASP A 113 8.48 -6.51 2.71
C ASP A 113 7.97 -7.89 3.14
N LEU A 114 7.61 -8.76 2.20
CA LEU A 114 7.29 -10.17 2.48
C LEU A 114 8.48 -10.94 3.06
N LEU A 115 9.70 -10.71 2.55
CA LEU A 115 10.91 -11.32 3.09
C LEU A 115 11.17 -10.87 4.53
N ARG A 116 11.07 -9.55 4.80
CA ARG A 116 11.20 -9.00 6.15
C ARG A 116 10.16 -9.58 7.09
N HIS A 117 8.90 -9.64 6.67
CA HIS A 117 7.83 -10.22 7.46
C HIS A 117 8.10 -11.71 7.76
N LYS A 118 8.55 -12.50 6.77
CA LYS A 118 8.91 -13.90 6.97
C LYS A 118 10.02 -14.07 7.99
N VAL A 119 11.05 -13.22 7.94
CA VAL A 119 12.15 -13.21 8.92
C VAL A 119 11.61 -12.85 10.30
N LEU A 120 10.83 -11.78 10.42
CA LEU A 120 10.21 -11.39 11.70
C LEU A 120 9.40 -12.54 12.30
N MET A 121 8.52 -13.16 11.52
CA MET A 121 7.71 -14.31 11.97
C MET A 121 8.56 -15.52 12.37
N SER A 122 9.73 -15.72 11.75
CA SER A 122 10.64 -16.81 12.13
C SER A 122 11.47 -16.53 13.38
N LEU A 123 11.68 -15.26 13.72
CA LEU A 123 12.48 -14.81 14.87
C LEU A 123 11.63 -14.56 16.12
N LEU A 124 10.32 -14.35 15.97
CA LEU A 124 9.41 -14.37 17.11
C LEU A 124 9.54 -15.75 17.79
N PRO A 125 9.73 -15.81 19.13
CA PRO A 125 9.81 -17.08 19.82
C PRO A 125 8.57 -17.87 19.43
N LEU A 126 8.77 -19.09 18.91
CA LEU A 126 7.69 -20.05 18.71
C LEU A 126 6.92 -20.13 20.03
N ALA A 127 5.81 -19.40 20.14
CA ALA A 127 4.83 -19.61 21.17
C ALA A 127 4.17 -20.95 20.84
N ARG A 128 4.85 -22.01 21.28
CA ARG A 128 4.36 -23.37 21.38
C ARG A 128 4.34 -23.73 22.84
#